data_AF-A0A942R2Q6-F1
#
_entry.id   AF-A0A942R2Q6-F1
#
_cell.length_a   1.000
_cell.length_b   1.000
_cell.length_c   1.000
_cell.angle_alpha   90.00
_cell.angle_beta   90.00
_cell.angle_gamma   90.00
#
_symmetry.space_group_name_H-M   'P 1'
#
loop_
_entity.id
_entity.type
_entity.pdbx_description
1 polymer ?
#
loop_
_entity_poly.entity_id
_entity_poly.type
_entity_poly.pdbx_seq_one_letter_code
_entity_poly.pdbx_strand_id
1 'polypeptide(L)'
;MEITARITGIKYKFTNSNLLPAFALDSNDVNKLPTACLIEHGKHQFAISKWVSPKRTRSYPYERVYNTLSYPKRITIIPIIKDEGLLGDRDYIQWDTISLMSLLDVYVILGYYHKASKRGSKITKQQFENSYIKSKIIEISQYHSSALHWNLNELNANIHNIIDNVRTSYEQISIDTGVQLHNPDGIVKFKEQIGKDVSLFMNFSRNKALQSQSREFITIQPKERLASLTKAKITINNYLGGLYYLTVDEILIDKTKLKLIESKHSANNLFPSRGDIKDGLLKMVLFSNLVDVEVNGITYQNEAYLNLTSSKLVGEVSSNSSKINFEEFVKANLLTNNQLLFIQEIFKEARLNNFTINIQHSS
;
A
#
# COMPACT_ATOMS: atom_id res chain seq x y z
N MET A 1 19.09 -12.77 6.37
CA MET A 1 19.54 -12.64 4.97
C MET A 1 19.11 -11.28 4.45
N GLU A 2 19.99 -10.57 3.76
CA GLU A 2 19.71 -9.26 3.18
C GLU A 2 19.74 -9.38 1.66
N ILE A 3 18.66 -8.94 1.02
CA ILE A 3 18.46 -8.97 -0.41
C ILE A 3 18.48 -7.52 -0.90
N THR A 4 19.26 -7.24 -1.92
CA THR A 4 19.27 -5.95 -2.62
C THR A 4 18.73 -6.14 -4.04
N ALA A 5 17.96 -5.17 -4.52
CA ALA A 5 17.39 -5.22 -5.86
C ALA A 5 17.16 -3.81 -6.40
N ARG A 6 16.98 -3.70 -7.72
CA ARG A 6 16.68 -2.43 -8.39
C ARG A 6 15.37 -2.48 -9.16
N ILE A 7 14.70 -1.34 -9.30
CA ILE A 7 13.61 -1.13 -10.25
C ILE A 7 13.97 0.03 -11.17
N THR A 8 14.01 -0.23 -12.48
CA THR A 8 14.27 0.77 -13.52
C THR A 8 12.99 1.31 -14.16
N GLY A 9 11.88 0.58 -14.00
CA GLY A 9 10.56 0.95 -14.47
C GLY A 9 9.56 -0.15 -14.13
N ILE A 10 8.26 0.18 -14.18
CA ILE A 10 7.20 -0.80 -13.91
C ILE A 10 6.47 -1.09 -15.21
N LYS A 11 6.47 -2.36 -15.62
CA LYS A 11 5.65 -2.89 -16.69
C LYS A 11 4.69 -3.90 -16.07
N TYR A 12 3.41 -3.55 -16.03
CA TYR A 12 2.40 -4.39 -15.40
C TYR A 12 1.03 -4.25 -16.09
N LYS A 13 0.35 -5.39 -16.26
CA LYS A 13 -0.99 -5.51 -16.84
C LYS A 13 -1.97 -5.91 -15.74
N PHE A 14 -2.80 -4.96 -15.31
CA PHE A 14 -3.83 -5.20 -14.31
C PHE A 14 -5.04 -5.91 -14.95
N THR A 15 -5.50 -7.02 -14.36
CA THR A 15 -6.74 -7.68 -14.78
C THR A 15 -7.76 -7.82 -13.65
N ASN A 16 -7.35 -7.68 -12.39
CA ASN A 16 -8.25 -7.67 -11.22
C ASN A 16 -8.53 -6.24 -10.71
N SER A 17 -8.60 -5.25 -11.61
CA SER A 17 -9.06 -3.92 -11.24
C SER A 17 -10.58 -3.86 -11.24
N ASN A 18 -11.17 -3.45 -10.12
CA ASN A 18 -12.62 -3.23 -10.04
C ASN A 18 -13.03 -2.07 -10.96
N LEU A 19 -14.22 -2.18 -11.57
CA LEU A 19 -14.87 -0.99 -12.12
C LEU A 19 -15.20 -0.04 -10.97
N LEU A 20 -14.62 1.15 -11.01
CA LEU A 20 -14.79 2.15 -9.97
C LEU A 20 -16.02 3.03 -10.25
N PRO A 21 -16.89 3.27 -9.25
CA PRO A 21 -18.00 4.20 -9.39
C PRO A 21 -17.48 5.64 -9.57
N ALA A 22 -18.14 6.42 -10.42
CA ALA A 22 -17.77 7.79 -10.75
C ALA A 22 -18.64 8.82 -10.02
N PHE A 23 -18.00 9.93 -9.62
CA PHE A 23 -18.64 11.03 -8.89
C PHE A 23 -18.11 12.38 -9.37
N ALA A 24 -18.99 13.38 -9.46
CA ALA A 24 -18.57 14.75 -9.76
C ALA A 24 -17.89 15.40 -8.54
N LEU A 25 -16.76 16.09 -8.75
CA LEU A 25 -16.00 16.73 -7.69
C LEU A 25 -16.82 17.78 -6.93
N ASP A 26 -17.58 18.60 -7.64
CA ASP A 26 -18.23 19.79 -7.05
C ASP A 26 -19.36 19.43 -6.10
N SER A 27 -20.15 18.40 -6.43
CA SER A 27 -21.34 17.99 -5.66
C SER A 27 -21.10 16.95 -4.57
N ASN A 28 -19.88 16.40 -4.46
CA ASN A 28 -19.58 15.31 -3.51
C ASN A 28 -18.61 15.72 -2.41
N ASP A 29 -18.75 15.13 -1.22
CA ASP A 29 -17.79 15.27 -0.11
C ASP A 29 -16.85 14.07 -0.12
N VAL A 30 -15.53 14.32 -0.20
CA VAL A 30 -14.50 13.28 -0.27
C VAL A 30 -14.57 12.32 0.92
N ASN A 31 -15.08 12.76 2.06
CA ASN A 31 -15.24 11.92 3.25
C ASN A 31 -16.33 10.86 3.09
N LYS A 32 -17.37 11.14 2.30
CA LYS A 32 -18.52 10.25 2.07
C LYS A 32 -18.30 9.28 0.91
N LEU A 33 -17.31 9.55 0.07
CA LEU A 33 -16.96 8.70 -1.07
C LEU A 33 -16.33 7.35 -0.64
N PRO A 34 -16.45 6.31 -1.49
CA PRO A 34 -15.72 5.06 -1.33
C PRO A 34 -14.21 5.27 -1.17
N THR A 35 -13.51 4.26 -0.64
CA THR A 35 -12.04 4.30 -0.48
C THR A 35 -11.29 4.27 -1.81
N ALA A 36 -11.92 3.78 -2.88
CA ALA A 36 -11.46 3.88 -4.26
C ALA A 36 -12.64 4.24 -5.17
N CYS A 37 -12.52 5.30 -5.97
CA CYS A 37 -13.58 5.77 -6.87
C CYS A 37 -13.00 6.60 -8.03
N LEU A 38 -13.82 6.95 -9.02
CA LEU A 38 -13.48 7.97 -10.02
C LEU A 38 -14.06 9.32 -9.62
N ILE A 39 -13.26 10.36 -9.79
CA ILE A 39 -13.66 11.75 -9.59
C ILE A 39 -13.56 12.49 -10.92
N GLU A 40 -14.64 13.18 -11.27
CA GLU A 40 -14.77 13.94 -12.50
C GLU A 40 -14.76 15.44 -12.20
N HIS A 41 -13.91 16.17 -12.93
CA HIS A 41 -13.82 17.62 -12.87
C HIS A 41 -13.61 18.18 -14.29
N GLY A 42 -14.65 18.78 -14.87
CA GLY A 42 -14.66 19.22 -16.26
C GLY A 42 -14.36 18.05 -17.22
N LYS A 43 -13.31 18.19 -18.03
CA LYS A 43 -12.84 17.15 -18.96
C LYS A 43 -11.90 16.11 -18.33
N HIS A 44 -11.59 16.26 -17.05
CA HIS A 44 -10.62 15.41 -16.36
C HIS A 44 -11.33 14.36 -15.51
N GLN A 45 -10.78 13.14 -15.51
CA GLN A 45 -11.22 12.05 -14.65
C GLN A 45 -9.99 11.49 -13.93
N PHE A 46 -10.12 11.29 -12.61
CA PHE A 46 -9.06 10.77 -11.75
C PHE A 46 -9.56 9.55 -11.00
N ALA A 47 -8.78 8.46 -10.99
CA ALA A 47 -9.00 7.40 -10.03
C ALA A 47 -8.40 7.81 -8.69
N ILE A 48 -9.23 7.89 -7.65
CA ILE A 48 -8.81 8.34 -6.32
C ILE A 48 -8.83 7.18 -5.34
N SER A 49 -7.73 6.98 -4.63
CA SER A 49 -7.66 6.13 -3.43
C SER A 49 -7.52 6.98 -2.15
N LYS A 50 -8.22 6.63 -1.08
CA LYS A 50 -8.21 7.40 0.18
C LYS A 50 -7.69 6.55 1.33
N TRP A 51 -6.62 6.98 2.00
CA TRP A 51 -6.04 6.28 3.15
C TRP A 51 -6.69 6.75 4.46
N VAL A 52 -6.71 5.86 5.46
CA VAL A 52 -7.22 6.20 6.81
C VAL A 52 -6.10 6.61 7.75
N SER A 53 -4.92 6.00 7.63
CA SER A 53 -3.70 6.30 8.39
C SER A 53 -2.53 6.42 7.40
N PRO A 54 -1.50 7.22 7.69
CA PRO A 54 -0.28 7.21 6.87
C PRO A 54 0.50 5.88 6.91
N LYS A 55 0.19 4.98 7.84
CA LYS A 55 0.92 3.71 8.02
C LYS A 55 0.47 2.64 7.01
N ARG A 56 1.43 2.11 6.25
CA ARG A 56 1.25 1.11 5.17
C ARG A 56 0.65 -0.22 5.64
N THR A 57 0.73 -0.55 6.92
CA THR A 57 0.24 -1.82 7.48
C THR A 57 -1.16 -1.75 8.10
N ARG A 58 -1.85 -0.60 7.99
CA ARG A 58 -3.18 -0.39 8.60
C ARG A 58 -4.25 -0.13 7.55
N SER A 59 -5.39 -0.84 7.67
CA SER A 59 -6.59 -0.60 6.86
C SER A 59 -6.41 -0.77 5.33
N TYR A 60 -5.57 -1.70 4.90
CA TYR A 60 -5.37 -2.09 3.49
C TYR A 60 -5.05 -0.92 2.54
N PRO A 61 -4.02 -0.10 2.81
CA PRO A 61 -3.73 1.05 1.97
C PRO A 61 -3.24 0.64 0.57
N TYR A 62 -2.50 -0.47 0.47
CA TYR A 62 -2.03 -1.03 -0.79
C TYR A 62 -3.16 -1.56 -1.68
N GLU A 63 -4.17 -2.22 -1.10
CA GLU A 63 -5.38 -2.59 -1.83
C GLU A 63 -6.05 -1.36 -2.47
N ARG A 64 -6.18 -0.28 -1.70
CA ARG A 64 -6.84 0.95 -2.16
C ARG A 64 -6.10 1.57 -3.34
N VAL A 65 -4.76 1.62 -3.27
CA VAL A 65 -3.93 2.09 -4.39
C VAL A 65 -4.06 1.13 -5.58
N TYR A 66 -3.90 -0.17 -5.36
CA TYR A 66 -4.01 -1.19 -6.40
C TYR A 66 -5.31 -1.09 -7.21
N ASN A 67 -6.44 -0.86 -6.53
CA ASN A 67 -7.75 -0.67 -7.16
C ASN A 67 -7.81 0.51 -8.17
N THR A 68 -6.86 1.44 -8.11
CA THR A 68 -6.78 2.60 -9.00
C THR A 68 -5.70 2.48 -10.09
N LEU A 69 -4.78 1.51 -9.99
CA LEU A 69 -3.59 1.44 -10.85
C LEU A 69 -3.88 1.13 -12.32
N SER A 70 -5.04 0.56 -12.65
CA SER A 70 -5.45 0.33 -14.04
C SER A 70 -5.88 1.62 -14.77
N TYR A 71 -6.11 2.71 -14.05
CA TYR A 71 -6.55 3.98 -14.63
C TYR A 71 -5.34 4.87 -14.99
N PRO A 72 -5.46 5.80 -15.95
CA PRO A 72 -4.32 6.57 -16.43
C PRO A 72 -3.87 7.68 -15.46
N LYS A 73 -4.79 8.46 -14.89
CA LYS A 73 -4.49 9.49 -13.88
C LYS A 73 -5.01 9.07 -12.52
N ARG A 74 -4.10 9.03 -11.53
CA ARG A 74 -4.35 8.41 -10.23
C ARG A 74 -3.95 9.35 -9.11
N ILE A 75 -4.82 9.52 -8.12
CA ILE A 75 -4.56 10.32 -6.95
C ILE A 75 -4.70 9.45 -5.72
N THR A 76 -3.80 9.58 -4.75
CA THR A 76 -4.01 9.04 -3.41
C THR A 76 -4.05 10.15 -2.38
N ILE A 77 -5.06 10.12 -1.52
CA ILE A 77 -5.21 11.05 -0.40
C ILE A 77 -4.69 10.36 0.86
N ILE A 78 -3.65 10.92 1.48
CA ILE A 78 -3.00 10.34 2.66
C ILE A 78 -2.96 11.37 3.80
N PRO A 79 -3.44 11.06 5.02
CA PRO A 79 -3.28 11.97 6.13
C PRO A 79 -1.80 12.02 6.54
N ILE A 80 -1.23 13.21 6.68
CA ILE A 80 0.18 13.36 7.04
C ILE A 80 0.47 12.84 8.46
N ILE A 81 -0.49 12.99 9.36
CA ILE A 81 -0.49 12.46 10.74
C ILE A 81 -1.88 11.92 11.03
N LYS A 82 -1.95 10.80 11.76
CA LYS A 82 -3.18 10.32 12.38
C LYS A 82 -2.97 10.11 13.88
N ASP A 83 -3.63 10.93 14.70
CA ASP A 83 -3.67 10.77 16.16
C ASP A 83 -5.02 10.16 16.59
N GLU A 84 -5.01 9.15 17.44
CA GLU A 84 -6.22 8.50 17.98
C GLU A 84 -6.54 8.90 19.43
N GLY A 85 -5.78 9.81 20.03
CA GLY A 85 -5.84 10.13 21.45
C GLY A 85 -4.67 9.53 22.22
N LEU A 86 -4.41 10.03 23.44
CA LEU A 86 -3.26 9.63 24.28
C LEU A 86 -3.14 8.12 24.52
N LEU A 87 -4.28 7.42 24.57
CA LEU A 87 -4.34 5.96 24.74
C LEU A 87 -4.44 5.20 23.40
N GLY A 88 -4.42 5.92 22.29
CA GLY A 88 -4.47 5.43 20.92
C GLY A 88 -3.12 5.47 20.23
N ASP A 89 -3.11 5.12 18.95
CA ASP A 89 -1.91 5.22 18.13
C ASP A 89 -1.72 6.64 17.57
N ARG A 90 -0.47 6.98 17.29
CA ARG A 90 -0.09 8.18 16.56
C ARG A 90 0.86 7.85 15.41
N ASP A 91 0.30 7.86 14.22
CA ASP A 91 0.99 7.49 12.99
C ASP A 91 1.43 8.74 12.22
N TYR A 92 2.59 8.67 11.56
CA TYR A 92 3.15 9.74 10.73
C TYR A 92 3.46 9.23 9.33
N ILE A 93 3.34 10.10 8.32
CA ILE A 93 3.81 9.80 6.96
C ILE A 93 5.31 9.54 6.94
N GLN A 94 5.72 8.68 6.01
CA GLN A 94 7.12 8.36 5.75
C GLN A 94 7.46 8.70 4.29
N TRP A 95 8.69 9.15 4.05
CA TRP A 95 9.21 9.42 2.70
C TRP A 95 8.98 8.25 1.76
N ASP A 96 9.28 7.02 2.20
CA ASP A 96 9.19 5.81 1.37
C ASP A 96 7.78 5.57 0.84
N THR A 97 6.74 6.01 1.58
CA THR A 97 5.36 5.96 1.10
C THR A 97 5.18 6.87 -0.11
N ILE A 98 5.67 8.11 -0.05
CA ILE A 98 5.53 9.10 -1.14
C ILE A 98 6.43 8.73 -2.32
N SER A 99 7.64 8.25 -2.04
CA SER A 99 8.55 7.72 -3.04
C SER A 99 7.95 6.52 -3.77
N LEU A 100 7.23 5.64 -3.07
CA LEU A 100 6.55 4.49 -3.69
C LEU A 100 5.40 4.95 -4.58
N MET A 101 4.60 5.91 -4.13
CA MET A 101 3.53 6.48 -4.96
C MET A 101 4.10 7.14 -6.23
N SER A 102 5.25 7.81 -6.11
CA SER A 102 5.94 8.39 -7.27
C SER A 102 6.42 7.33 -8.26
N LEU A 103 6.96 6.20 -7.78
CA LEU A 103 7.34 5.07 -8.62
C LEU A 103 6.14 4.44 -9.35
N LEU A 104 4.98 4.39 -8.69
CA LEU A 104 3.72 3.90 -9.26
C LEU A 104 2.97 4.93 -10.13
N ASP A 105 3.57 6.11 -10.35
CA ASP A 105 2.97 7.27 -11.01
C ASP A 105 1.60 7.65 -10.43
N VAL A 106 1.55 7.77 -9.10
CA VAL A 106 0.37 8.18 -8.32
C VAL A 106 0.65 9.53 -7.64
N TYR A 107 -0.21 10.51 -7.92
CA TYR A 107 -0.15 11.84 -7.32
C TYR A 107 -0.62 11.74 -5.86
N VAL A 108 0.16 12.28 -4.93
CA VAL A 108 -0.15 12.27 -3.50
C VAL A 108 -0.75 13.61 -3.10
N ILE A 109 -1.92 13.58 -2.49
CA ILE A 109 -2.45 14.70 -1.72
C ILE A 109 -2.19 14.40 -0.25
N LEU A 110 -1.30 15.18 0.36
CA LEU A 110 -1.08 15.17 1.80
C LEU A 110 -2.21 15.95 2.48
N GLY A 111 -3.10 15.23 3.16
CA GLY A 111 -4.25 15.78 3.86
C GLY A 111 -4.06 15.85 5.38
N TYR A 112 -5.01 16.52 6.03
CA TYR A 112 -5.13 16.54 7.49
C TYR A 112 -6.59 16.34 7.90
N TYR A 113 -6.78 15.77 9.08
CA TYR A 113 -8.10 15.60 9.66
C TYR A 113 -8.49 16.84 10.46
N HIS A 114 -9.71 17.34 10.24
CA HIS A 114 -10.24 18.55 10.91
C HIS A 114 -11.44 18.26 11.82
N LYS A 115 -12.03 17.08 11.70
CA LYS A 115 -13.16 16.61 12.54
C LYS A 115 -12.94 15.16 12.94
N ALA A 116 -13.46 14.79 14.11
CA ALA A 116 -13.49 13.42 14.60
C ALA A 116 -14.67 13.21 15.56
N SER A 117 -14.91 11.96 15.94
CA SER A 117 -15.89 11.59 16.96
C SER A 117 -15.22 10.90 18.14
N LYS A 118 -15.69 11.15 19.36
CA LYS A 118 -15.27 10.42 20.56
C LYS A 118 -15.69 8.95 20.50
N ARG A 119 -14.80 8.05 20.93
CA ARG A 119 -15.09 6.64 21.23
C ARG A 119 -14.31 6.23 22.47
N GLY A 120 -14.97 6.26 23.63
CA GLY A 120 -14.32 6.05 24.92
C GLY A 120 -13.27 7.14 25.17
N SER A 121 -12.03 6.73 25.41
CA SER A 121 -10.85 7.59 25.61
C SER A 121 -10.06 7.88 24.33
N LYS A 122 -10.61 7.55 23.16
CA LYS A 122 -9.99 7.74 21.83
C LYS A 122 -10.87 8.56 20.90
N ILE A 123 -10.30 9.03 19.80
CA ILE A 123 -11.04 9.60 18.67
C ILE A 123 -11.11 8.63 17.48
N THR A 124 -12.21 8.67 16.75
CA THR A 124 -12.49 7.84 15.57
C THR A 124 -13.25 8.63 14.51
N LYS A 125 -13.60 8.00 13.38
CA LYS A 125 -14.36 8.62 12.27
C LYS A 125 -13.79 9.99 11.84
N GLN A 126 -12.46 10.08 11.78
CA GLN A 126 -11.76 11.30 11.43
C GLN A 126 -12.07 11.69 9.96
N GLN A 127 -12.27 12.98 9.69
CA GLN A 127 -12.66 13.50 8.38
C GLN A 127 -11.67 14.53 7.86
N PHE A 128 -11.23 14.35 6.62
CA PHE A 128 -10.36 15.28 5.92
C PHE A 128 -11.05 16.64 5.77
N GLU A 129 -10.27 17.73 5.79
CA GLU A 129 -10.77 19.02 5.36
C GLU A 129 -11.10 18.96 3.86
N ASN A 130 -12.39 18.91 3.54
CA ASN A 130 -12.87 18.56 2.20
C ASN A 130 -12.52 19.64 1.17
N SER A 131 -12.58 20.91 1.55
CA SER A 131 -12.33 22.03 0.64
C SER A 131 -10.87 22.03 0.18
N TYR A 132 -9.95 21.78 1.09
CA TYR A 132 -8.52 21.60 0.85
C TYR A 132 -8.24 20.40 -0.07
N ILE A 133 -8.86 19.24 0.17
CA ILE A 133 -8.67 18.09 -0.73
C ILE A 133 -9.18 18.40 -2.14
N LYS A 134 -10.34 19.06 -2.27
CA LYS A 134 -10.88 19.45 -3.57
C LYS A 134 -9.96 20.42 -4.30
N SER A 135 -9.43 21.44 -3.60
CA SER A 135 -8.53 22.40 -4.23
C SER A 135 -7.26 21.72 -4.76
N LYS A 136 -6.73 20.73 -4.03
CA LYS A 136 -5.59 19.91 -4.50
C LYS A 136 -5.91 19.04 -5.70
N ILE A 137 -7.12 18.48 -5.79
CA ILE A 137 -7.55 17.75 -6.99
C ILE A 137 -7.63 18.70 -8.20
N ILE A 138 -8.15 19.91 -8.01
CA ILE A 138 -8.21 20.94 -9.05
C ILE A 138 -6.80 21.35 -9.49
N GLU A 139 -5.89 21.57 -8.55
CA GLU A 139 -4.48 21.89 -8.84
C GLU A 139 -3.80 20.79 -9.67
N ILE A 140 -3.97 19.52 -9.29
CA ILE A 140 -3.48 18.36 -10.05
C ILE A 140 -4.09 18.30 -11.45
N SER A 141 -5.34 18.72 -11.62
CA SER A 141 -5.98 18.73 -12.94
C SER A 141 -5.32 19.66 -13.95
N GLN A 142 -4.67 20.70 -13.45
CA GLN A 142 -3.91 21.68 -14.21
C GLN A 142 -2.39 21.34 -14.24
N TYR A 143 -1.97 20.30 -13.52
CA TYR A 143 -0.58 19.88 -13.45
C TYR A 143 -0.24 18.94 -14.61
N HIS A 144 0.79 19.32 -15.39
CA HIS A 144 1.18 18.62 -16.61
C HIS A 144 2.41 17.70 -16.43
N SER A 145 3.22 17.95 -15.40
CA SER A 145 4.38 17.11 -15.07
C SER A 145 3.97 15.83 -14.34
N SER A 146 4.88 14.86 -14.25
CA SER A 146 4.59 13.55 -13.64
C SER A 146 4.26 13.61 -12.15
N ALA A 147 3.72 12.50 -11.61
CA ALA A 147 3.42 12.38 -10.19
C ALA A 147 4.67 12.60 -9.30
N LEU A 148 5.85 12.20 -9.76
CA LEU A 148 7.10 12.47 -9.06
C LEU A 148 7.30 13.97 -8.82
N HIS A 149 7.18 14.79 -9.87
CA HIS A 149 7.40 16.23 -9.78
C HIS A 149 6.38 16.89 -8.85
N TRP A 150 5.11 16.48 -8.98
CA TRP A 150 4.05 16.91 -8.07
C TRP A 150 4.37 16.55 -6.61
N ASN A 151 4.71 15.28 -6.35
CA ASN A 151 4.95 14.77 -4.99
C ASN A 151 6.15 15.46 -4.33
N LEU A 152 7.21 15.74 -5.08
CA LEU A 152 8.36 16.51 -4.60
C LEU A 152 7.99 17.98 -4.33
N ASN A 153 7.20 18.59 -5.22
CA ASN A 153 6.72 19.95 -5.02
C ASN A 153 5.83 20.08 -3.77
N GLU A 154 4.90 19.14 -3.56
CA GLU A 154 4.05 19.11 -2.36
C GLU A 154 4.88 19.04 -1.07
N LEU A 155 5.96 18.24 -1.09
CA LEU A 155 6.87 18.14 0.05
C LEU A 155 7.67 19.42 0.28
N ASN A 156 8.14 20.08 -0.78
CA ASN A 156 8.94 21.30 -0.65
C ASN A 156 8.09 22.53 -0.27
N ALA A 157 6.95 22.71 -0.93
CA ALA A 157 6.17 23.93 -0.84
C ALA A 157 5.10 23.89 0.25
N ASN A 158 4.48 22.73 0.50
CA ASN A 158 3.22 22.66 1.24
C ASN A 158 3.31 21.92 2.58
N ILE A 159 4.34 21.09 2.80
CA ILE A 159 4.41 20.20 3.96
C ILE A 159 4.30 20.93 5.31
N HIS A 160 4.97 22.08 5.45
CA HIS A 160 4.97 22.86 6.69
C HIS A 160 3.59 23.41 7.02
N ASN A 161 2.93 24.00 6.04
CA ASN A 161 1.61 24.57 6.18
C ASN A 161 0.59 23.49 6.56
N ILE A 162 0.71 22.29 5.96
CA ILE A 162 -0.15 21.16 6.29
C ILE A 162 0.08 20.71 7.74
N ILE A 163 1.32 20.65 8.22
CA ILE A 163 1.59 20.28 9.62
C ILE A 163 1.04 21.31 10.60
N ASP A 164 1.12 22.60 10.27
CA ASP A 164 0.51 23.65 11.09
C ASP A 164 -1.00 23.47 11.16
N ASN A 165 -1.65 23.18 10.02
CA ASN A 165 -3.07 22.85 9.98
C ASN A 165 -3.40 21.60 10.80
N VAL A 166 -2.55 20.57 10.79
CA VAL A 166 -2.71 19.38 11.64
C VAL A 166 -2.69 19.76 13.12
N ARG A 167 -1.73 20.58 13.56
CA ARG A 167 -1.61 20.98 14.96
C ARG A 167 -2.89 21.69 15.42
N THR A 168 -3.28 22.74 14.70
CA THR A 168 -4.50 23.51 15.02
C THR A 168 -5.76 22.65 14.94
N SER A 169 -5.84 21.75 13.97
CA SER A 169 -6.99 20.86 13.82
C SER A 169 -7.11 19.85 14.97
N TYR A 170 -5.99 19.26 15.42
CA TYR A 170 -6.03 18.33 16.54
C TYR A 170 -6.26 19.02 17.88
N GLU A 171 -5.77 20.23 18.07
CA GLU A 171 -6.14 21.07 19.22
C GLU A 171 -7.66 21.28 19.25
N GLN A 172 -8.27 21.67 18.13
CA GLN A 172 -9.72 21.83 18.03
C GLN A 172 -10.48 20.52 18.24
N ILE A 173 -10.03 19.41 17.64
CA ILE A 173 -10.64 18.09 17.84
C ILE A 173 -10.59 17.68 19.32
N SER A 174 -9.49 17.97 20.03
CA SER A 174 -9.37 17.67 21.45
C SER A 174 -10.41 18.44 22.28
N ILE A 175 -10.61 19.72 21.97
CA ILE A 175 -11.64 20.57 22.58
C ILE A 175 -13.04 20.02 22.28
N ASP A 176 -13.36 19.81 21.00
CA ASP A 176 -14.69 19.39 20.55
C ASP A 176 -15.10 18.02 21.08
N THR A 177 -14.14 17.12 21.25
CA THR A 177 -14.41 15.74 21.70
C THR A 177 -14.18 15.53 23.19
N GLY A 178 -13.48 16.46 23.86
CA GLY A 178 -13.00 16.29 25.23
C GLY A 178 -12.05 15.10 25.41
N VAL A 179 -11.41 14.63 24.33
CA VAL A 179 -10.42 13.54 24.38
C VAL A 179 -9.03 14.14 24.44
N GLN A 180 -8.25 13.75 25.45
CA GLN A 180 -6.85 14.12 25.54
C GLN A 180 -6.05 13.45 24.41
N LEU A 181 -5.36 14.25 23.61
CA LEU A 181 -4.47 13.78 22.54
C LEU A 181 -3.02 13.67 23.03
N HIS A 182 -2.15 13.12 22.20
CA HIS A 182 -0.72 13.08 22.50
C HIS A 182 -0.12 14.49 22.57
N ASN A 183 1.03 14.62 23.25
CA ASN A 183 1.72 15.90 23.38
C ASN A 183 2.00 16.55 21.98
N PRO A 184 1.55 17.81 21.74
CA PRO A 184 1.83 18.57 20.53
C PRO A 184 3.31 18.67 20.15
N ASP A 185 4.24 18.60 21.11
CA ASP A 185 5.69 18.66 20.86
C ASP A 185 6.17 17.63 19.84
N GLY A 186 5.55 16.45 19.77
CA GLY A 186 5.95 15.48 18.76
C GLY A 186 5.61 15.95 17.33
N ILE A 187 4.62 16.83 17.15
CA ILE A 187 4.24 17.39 15.83
C ILE A 187 5.28 18.45 15.46
N VAL A 188 5.71 19.25 16.44
CA VAL A 188 6.80 20.23 16.29
C VAL A 188 8.11 19.52 15.89
N LYS A 189 8.51 18.48 16.63
CA LYS A 189 9.69 17.67 16.30
C LYS A 189 9.59 17.05 14.91
N PHE A 190 8.40 16.59 14.52
CA PHE A 190 8.18 16.07 13.17
C PHE A 190 8.35 17.17 12.11
N LYS A 191 7.79 18.36 12.32
CA LYS A 191 7.97 19.53 11.43
C LYS A 191 9.45 19.88 11.27
N GLU A 192 10.20 19.93 12.36
CA GLU A 192 11.64 20.24 12.33
C GLU A 192 12.46 19.20 11.55
N GLN A 193 12.10 17.92 11.68
CA GLN A 193 12.79 16.81 11.01
C GLN A 193 12.54 16.78 9.50
N ILE A 194 11.34 17.17 9.06
CA ILE A 194 10.97 17.12 7.64
C ILE A 194 11.11 18.47 6.93
N GLY A 195 11.33 19.53 7.70
CA GLY A 195 11.11 20.89 7.26
C GLY A 195 12.32 21.67 6.77
N LYS A 196 13.54 21.16 6.95
CA LYS A 196 14.76 21.88 6.56
C LYS A 196 15.25 21.51 5.15
N ASP A 197 15.02 20.27 4.73
CA ASP A 197 15.44 19.72 3.43
C ASP A 197 14.73 18.38 3.21
N VAL A 198 14.26 18.10 2.00
CA VAL A 198 13.73 16.78 1.60
C VAL A 198 14.73 15.65 1.88
N SER A 199 16.03 15.93 1.78
CA SER A 199 17.10 14.98 2.11
C SER A 199 17.08 14.58 3.58
N LEU A 200 16.74 15.51 4.49
CA LEU A 200 16.59 15.21 5.93
C LEU A 200 15.34 14.37 6.19
N PHE A 201 14.22 14.67 5.54
CA PHE A 201 13.02 13.84 5.62
C PHE A 201 13.28 12.42 5.12
N MET A 202 14.01 12.29 4.01
CA MET A 202 14.43 11.03 3.44
C MET A 202 15.29 10.23 4.42
N ASN A 203 16.37 10.81 4.94
CA ASN A 203 17.27 10.13 5.89
C ASN A 203 16.54 9.71 7.18
N PHE A 204 15.71 10.61 7.74
CA PHE A 204 14.89 10.31 8.90
C PHE A 204 13.91 9.15 8.65
N SER A 205 13.24 9.16 7.50
CA SER A 205 12.29 8.12 7.12
C SER A 205 12.96 6.78 6.89
N ARG A 206 14.13 6.74 6.25
CA ARG A 206 14.91 5.51 6.01
C ARG A 206 15.28 4.82 7.32
N ASN A 207 15.71 5.58 8.33
CA ASN A 207 15.98 5.03 9.67
C ASN A 207 14.73 4.40 10.29
N LYS A 208 13.57 5.06 10.19
CA LYS A 208 12.29 4.49 10.66
C LYS A 208 11.85 3.27 9.86
N ALA A 209 12.10 3.24 8.56
CA ALA A 209 11.75 2.13 7.69
C ALA A 209 12.59 0.89 8.00
N LEU A 210 13.91 1.05 8.20
CA LEU A 210 14.80 0.00 8.69
C LEU A 210 14.35 -0.59 10.03
N GLN A 211 13.94 0.28 10.97
CA GLN A 211 13.38 -0.15 12.26
C GLN A 211 12.06 -0.91 12.11
N SER A 212 11.16 -0.44 11.24
CA SER A 212 9.88 -1.12 10.97
C SER A 212 10.07 -2.47 10.28
N GLN A 213 10.94 -2.55 9.26
CA GLN A 213 11.31 -3.79 8.59
C GLN A 213 11.96 -4.79 9.56
N SER A 214 12.81 -4.31 10.47
CA SER A 214 13.42 -5.17 11.49
C SER A 214 12.39 -5.72 12.48
N ARG A 215 11.41 -4.91 12.89
CA ARG A 215 10.28 -5.38 13.72
C ARG A 215 9.41 -6.39 12.97
N GLU A 216 9.07 -6.12 11.71
CA GLU A 216 8.25 -7.01 10.87
C GLU A 216 8.95 -8.34 10.56
N PHE A 217 10.27 -8.31 10.39
CA PHE A 217 11.10 -9.51 10.23
C PHE A 217 11.06 -10.44 11.45
N ILE A 218 11.05 -9.87 12.66
CA ILE A 218 10.98 -10.63 13.92
C ILE A 218 9.55 -11.08 14.22
N THR A 219 8.55 -10.34 13.74
CA THR A 219 7.14 -10.61 14.07
C THR A 219 6.62 -11.79 13.25
N ILE A 220 6.14 -12.82 13.95
CA ILE A 220 5.33 -13.89 13.36
C ILE A 220 3.91 -13.34 13.19
N GLN A 221 3.49 -13.11 11.96
CA GLN A 221 2.16 -12.59 11.67
C GLN A 221 1.17 -13.76 11.55
N PRO A 222 0.11 -13.87 12.37
CA PRO A 222 -0.83 -14.99 12.29
C PRO A 222 -1.60 -15.12 10.96
N LYS A 223 -1.60 -14.06 10.15
CA LYS A 223 -2.14 -14.03 8.78
C LYS A 223 -1.14 -14.51 7.71
N GLU A 224 0.07 -14.86 8.12
CA GLU A 224 1.12 -15.44 7.30
C GLU A 224 1.35 -16.86 7.84
N ARG A 225 1.07 -17.86 7.02
CA ARG A 225 1.38 -19.26 7.35
C ARG A 225 2.46 -19.72 6.39
N LEU A 226 3.68 -19.80 6.92
CA LEU A 226 4.90 -20.00 6.14
C LEU A 226 5.28 -21.48 6.10
N ALA A 227 5.77 -21.97 4.95
CA ALA A 227 6.30 -23.32 4.81
C ALA A 227 7.74 -23.42 5.38
N SER A 228 8.50 -22.33 5.38
CA SER A 228 9.83 -22.25 5.98
C SER A 228 10.04 -20.99 6.84
N LEU A 229 10.98 -21.06 7.80
CA LEU A 229 11.39 -19.92 8.65
C LEU A 229 12.41 -19.00 7.95
N THR A 230 12.21 -18.75 6.66
CA THR A 230 13.17 -18.05 5.80
C THR A 230 12.76 -16.60 5.52
N LYS A 231 12.03 -15.94 6.43
CA LYS A 231 11.66 -14.53 6.25
C LYS A 231 12.92 -13.72 5.91
N ALA A 232 12.81 -12.78 4.99
CA ALA A 232 13.96 -12.01 4.50
C ALA A 232 13.65 -10.52 4.44
N LYS A 233 14.71 -9.73 4.53
CA LYS A 233 14.67 -8.28 4.29
C LYS A 233 15.07 -8.04 2.84
N ILE A 234 14.28 -7.26 2.12
CA ILE A 234 14.63 -6.77 0.79
C ILE A 234 14.69 -5.25 0.79
N THR A 235 15.78 -4.73 0.24
CA THR A 235 15.98 -3.32 -0.02
C THR A 235 15.95 -3.09 -1.52
N ILE A 236 14.91 -2.43 -2.00
CA ILE A 236 14.74 -2.12 -3.42
C ILE A 236 15.11 -0.66 -3.64
N ASN A 237 16.06 -0.38 -4.52
CA ASN A 237 16.32 0.98 -4.97
C ASN A 237 15.64 1.25 -6.33
N ASN A 238 15.42 2.51 -6.66
CA ASN A 238 15.02 2.90 -8.01
C ASN A 238 15.90 4.02 -8.56
N TYR A 239 15.75 4.29 -9.85
CA TYR A 239 16.49 5.34 -10.55
C TYR A 239 16.13 6.77 -10.11
N LEU A 240 15.06 6.95 -9.32
CA LEU A 240 14.59 8.21 -8.78
C LEU A 240 15.13 8.51 -7.38
N GLY A 241 16.06 7.69 -6.86
CA GLY A 241 16.60 7.83 -5.50
C GLY A 241 15.70 7.26 -4.39
N GLY A 242 14.61 6.60 -4.77
CA GLY A 242 13.75 5.83 -3.87
C GLY A 242 14.46 4.62 -3.30
N LEU A 243 14.20 4.33 -2.03
CA LEU A 243 14.76 3.19 -1.30
C LEU A 243 13.65 2.56 -0.47
N TYR A 244 13.26 1.34 -0.81
CA TYR A 244 12.10 0.66 -0.24
C TYR A 244 12.56 -0.52 0.60
N TYR A 245 12.42 -0.37 1.91
CA TYR A 245 12.65 -1.44 2.86
C TYR A 245 11.34 -2.23 3.03
N LEU A 246 11.31 -3.43 2.46
CA LEU A 246 10.20 -4.36 2.55
C LEU A 246 10.66 -5.67 3.18
N THR A 247 9.71 -6.45 3.68
CA THR A 247 9.95 -7.85 4.03
C THR A 247 9.40 -8.74 2.94
N VAL A 248 10.04 -9.90 2.79
CA VAL A 248 9.56 -11.02 2.00
C VAL A 248 9.28 -12.16 2.98
N ASP A 249 8.08 -12.71 2.91
CA ASP A 249 7.62 -13.67 3.91
C ASP A 249 8.44 -14.96 3.87
N GLU A 250 8.72 -15.45 2.66
CA GLU A 250 9.57 -16.62 2.43
C GLU A 250 10.50 -16.41 1.23
N ILE A 251 11.65 -17.08 1.25
CA ILE A 251 12.56 -17.11 0.11
C ILE A 251 13.00 -18.54 -0.17
N LEU A 252 13.23 -18.86 -1.44
CA LEU A 252 13.86 -20.10 -1.85
C LEU A 252 14.99 -19.77 -2.82
N ILE A 253 16.19 -20.29 -2.53
CA ILE A 253 17.32 -20.21 -3.46
C ILE A 253 17.48 -21.59 -4.10
N ASP A 254 17.33 -21.65 -5.42
CA ASP A 254 17.58 -22.84 -6.21
C ASP A 254 18.60 -22.51 -7.31
N LYS A 255 19.83 -23.00 -7.13
CA LYS A 255 20.96 -22.76 -8.03
C LYS A 255 21.18 -21.26 -8.29
N THR A 256 20.73 -20.76 -9.43
CA THR A 256 20.87 -19.37 -9.89
C THR A 256 19.60 -18.55 -9.72
N LYS A 257 18.54 -19.11 -9.13
CA LYS A 257 17.23 -18.48 -8.99
C LYS A 257 16.93 -18.15 -7.53
N LEU A 258 16.42 -16.95 -7.31
CA LEU A 258 15.86 -16.52 -6.03
C LEU A 258 14.35 -16.35 -6.19
N LYS A 259 13.59 -17.15 -5.45
CA LYS A 259 12.14 -16.99 -5.34
C LYS A 259 11.82 -16.06 -4.18
N LEU A 260 11.13 -14.97 -4.47
CA LEU A 260 10.57 -14.06 -3.47
C LEU A 260 9.10 -14.40 -3.28
N ILE A 261 8.75 -14.92 -2.11
CA ILE A 261 7.42 -15.46 -1.83
C ILE A 261 6.72 -14.56 -0.80
N GLU A 262 5.64 -13.93 -1.24
CA GLU A 262 4.67 -13.26 -0.37
C GLU A 262 3.53 -14.24 -0.05
N SER A 263 3.10 -14.30 1.21
CA SER A 263 2.11 -15.27 1.66
C SER A 263 0.90 -14.57 2.30
N LYS A 264 -0.32 -14.91 1.87
CA LYS A 264 -1.57 -14.49 2.50
C LYS A 264 -2.34 -15.72 2.97
N HIS A 265 -2.77 -15.74 4.23
CA HIS A 265 -3.44 -16.87 4.84
C HIS A 265 -4.88 -16.56 5.27
N SER A 266 -5.74 -17.59 5.25
CA SER A 266 -7.04 -17.57 5.91
C SER A 266 -7.26 -18.83 6.73
N ALA A 267 -7.46 -18.67 8.05
CA ALA A 267 -7.78 -19.80 8.94
C ALA A 267 -9.27 -20.20 8.87
N ASN A 268 -10.14 -19.22 8.55
CA ASN A 268 -11.59 -19.38 8.70
C ASN A 268 -12.35 -19.41 7.38
N ASN A 269 -11.74 -18.94 6.29
CA ASN A 269 -12.36 -18.94 4.97
C ASN A 269 -11.53 -19.77 3.99
N LEU A 270 -12.15 -20.18 2.89
CA LEU A 270 -11.50 -20.95 1.84
C LEU A 270 -10.35 -20.19 1.17
N PHE A 271 -10.42 -18.85 1.14
CA PHE A 271 -9.37 -17.98 0.61
C PHE A 271 -9.09 -16.81 1.56
N PRO A 272 -7.89 -16.21 1.47
CA PRO A 272 -7.64 -14.88 2.03
C PRO A 272 -8.64 -13.85 1.51
N SER A 273 -8.84 -12.75 2.25
CA SER A 273 -9.79 -11.74 1.82
C SER A 273 -9.31 -11.07 0.51
N ARG A 274 -10.24 -10.53 -0.29
CA ARG A 274 -9.87 -9.77 -1.50
C ARG A 274 -8.89 -8.64 -1.21
N GLY A 275 -9.02 -8.00 -0.04
CA GLY A 275 -8.09 -6.97 0.43
C GLY A 275 -6.67 -7.51 0.66
N ASP A 276 -6.54 -8.65 1.34
CA ASP A 276 -5.25 -9.31 1.54
C ASP A 276 -4.62 -9.73 0.20
N ILE A 277 -5.41 -10.29 -0.72
CA ILE A 277 -4.93 -10.72 -2.04
C ILE A 277 -4.41 -9.52 -2.84
N LYS A 278 -5.17 -8.42 -2.90
CA LYS A 278 -4.77 -7.20 -3.63
C LYS A 278 -3.58 -6.48 -3.00
N ASP A 279 -3.43 -6.54 -1.68
CA ASP A 279 -2.22 -6.11 -0.98
C ASP A 279 -1.00 -6.93 -1.45
N GLY A 280 -1.13 -8.26 -1.55
CA GLY A 280 -0.11 -9.13 -2.13
C GLY A 280 0.17 -8.85 -3.61
N LEU A 281 -0.86 -8.59 -4.41
CA LEU A 281 -0.71 -8.24 -5.83
C LEU A 281 0.03 -6.90 -6.02
N LEU A 282 -0.16 -5.91 -5.14
CA LEU A 282 0.65 -4.68 -5.18
C LEU A 282 2.15 -5.00 -4.98
N LYS A 283 2.49 -5.92 -4.06
CA LYS A 283 3.88 -6.37 -3.92
C LYS A 283 4.36 -7.11 -5.17
N MET A 284 3.50 -7.87 -5.86
CA MET A 284 3.85 -8.50 -7.14
C MET A 284 4.16 -7.49 -8.24
N VAL A 285 3.52 -6.30 -8.26
CA VAL A 285 3.90 -5.20 -9.17
C VAL A 285 5.38 -4.85 -8.99
N LEU A 286 5.87 -4.83 -7.75
CA LEU A 286 7.28 -4.54 -7.45
C LEU A 286 8.18 -5.76 -7.72
N PHE A 287 7.85 -6.91 -7.15
CA PHE A 287 8.69 -8.10 -7.19
C PHE A 287 8.85 -8.67 -8.61
N SER A 288 7.84 -8.56 -9.47
CA SER A 288 7.96 -8.99 -10.89
C SER A 288 8.79 -8.04 -11.77
N ASN A 289 9.10 -6.84 -11.28
CA ASN A 289 9.85 -5.81 -12.01
C ASN A 289 11.27 -5.58 -11.44
N LEU A 290 11.73 -6.43 -10.54
CA LEU A 290 13.08 -6.34 -10.00
C LEU A 290 14.13 -6.75 -11.03
N VAL A 291 15.21 -5.99 -11.07
CA VAL A 291 16.45 -6.28 -11.80
C VAL A 291 17.64 -6.22 -10.83
N ASP A 292 18.75 -6.85 -11.21
CA ASP A 292 19.98 -6.92 -10.41
C ASP A 292 19.72 -7.34 -8.97
N VAL A 293 19.02 -8.47 -8.82
CA VAL A 293 18.69 -9.02 -7.51
C VAL A 293 19.90 -9.76 -6.96
N GLU A 294 20.36 -9.34 -5.79
CA GLU A 294 21.55 -9.87 -5.14
C GLU A 294 21.23 -10.38 -3.74
N VAL A 295 21.84 -11.49 -3.38
CA VAL A 295 21.86 -12.04 -2.02
C VAL A 295 23.30 -12.04 -1.55
N ASN A 296 23.62 -11.26 -0.53
CA ASN A 296 24.99 -11.12 -0.01
C ASN A 296 26.04 -10.82 -1.12
N GLY A 297 25.66 -10.01 -2.13
CA GLY A 297 26.53 -9.64 -3.26
C GLY A 297 26.61 -10.65 -4.40
N ILE A 298 25.87 -11.77 -4.33
CA ILE A 298 25.77 -12.75 -5.43
C ILE A 298 24.48 -12.49 -6.20
N THR A 299 24.57 -12.36 -7.52
CA THR A 299 23.41 -12.10 -8.39
C THR A 299 22.57 -13.36 -8.62
N TYR A 300 21.25 -13.20 -8.57
CA TYR A 300 20.26 -14.24 -8.83
C TYR A 300 19.23 -13.79 -9.87
N GLN A 301 18.74 -14.75 -10.65
CA GLN A 301 17.52 -14.56 -11.42
C GLN A 301 16.32 -14.52 -10.47
N ASN A 302 15.57 -13.44 -10.52
CA ASN A 302 14.41 -13.23 -9.66
C ASN A 302 13.16 -13.96 -10.18
N GLU A 303 12.43 -14.62 -9.27
CA GLU A 303 11.10 -15.16 -9.51
C GLU A 303 10.13 -14.71 -8.40
N ALA A 304 9.06 -14.01 -8.77
CA ALA A 304 8.07 -13.54 -7.82
C ALA A 304 6.93 -14.55 -7.62
N TYR A 305 6.54 -14.77 -6.36
CA TYR A 305 5.49 -15.69 -5.97
C TYR A 305 4.51 -15.05 -4.98
N LEU A 306 3.23 -15.30 -5.19
CA LEU A 306 2.16 -15.00 -4.23
C LEU A 306 1.47 -16.30 -3.82
N ASN A 307 1.64 -16.70 -2.56
CA ASN A 307 1.00 -17.86 -1.98
C ASN A 307 -0.31 -17.44 -1.29
N LEU A 308 -1.41 -18.05 -1.69
CA LEU A 308 -2.72 -17.90 -1.07
C LEU A 308 -3.07 -19.20 -0.35
N THR A 309 -3.01 -19.18 0.97
CA THR A 309 -3.16 -20.40 1.77
C THR A 309 -4.41 -20.37 2.64
N SER A 310 -4.94 -21.57 2.93
CA SER A 310 -6.02 -21.73 3.90
C SER A 310 -5.99 -23.12 4.51
N SER A 311 -6.35 -23.23 5.78
CA SER A 311 -6.54 -24.52 6.46
C SER A 311 -7.79 -25.27 5.96
N LYS A 312 -8.69 -24.59 5.24
CA LYS A 312 -9.92 -25.18 4.68
C LYS A 312 -9.79 -25.66 3.24
N LEU A 313 -8.68 -25.34 2.57
CA LEU A 313 -8.41 -25.81 1.22
C LEU A 313 -8.06 -27.29 1.23
N VAL A 314 -8.38 -27.98 0.15
CA VAL A 314 -7.94 -29.35 -0.14
C VAL A 314 -7.09 -29.33 -1.40
N GLY A 315 -5.87 -29.86 -1.31
CA GLY A 315 -4.91 -29.88 -2.40
C GLY A 315 -4.26 -28.53 -2.69
N GLU A 316 -3.68 -28.42 -3.88
CA GLU A 316 -2.98 -27.23 -4.36
C GLU A 316 -3.20 -27.00 -5.86
N VAL A 317 -3.08 -25.74 -6.28
CA VAL A 317 -3.09 -25.36 -7.69
C VAL A 317 -2.28 -24.08 -7.88
N SER A 318 -1.70 -23.89 -9.06
CA SER A 318 -0.94 -22.70 -9.41
C SER A 318 -1.45 -22.03 -10.68
N SER A 319 -1.05 -20.79 -10.91
CA SER A 319 -1.30 -20.08 -12.17
C SER A 319 -0.71 -20.77 -13.41
N ASN A 320 0.21 -21.73 -13.20
CA ASN A 320 0.87 -22.52 -14.23
C ASN A 320 0.32 -23.96 -14.32
N SER A 321 -0.65 -24.33 -13.49
CA SER A 321 -1.24 -25.67 -13.49
C SER A 321 -2.04 -25.94 -14.77
N SER A 322 -2.12 -27.22 -15.15
CA SER A 322 -2.94 -27.66 -16.29
C SER A 322 -4.42 -27.39 -16.05
N LYS A 323 -5.21 -27.33 -17.13
CA LYS A 323 -6.67 -27.20 -17.05
C LYS A 323 -7.30 -28.34 -16.24
N ILE A 324 -6.77 -29.55 -16.38
CA ILE A 324 -7.25 -30.75 -15.67
C ILE A 324 -7.03 -30.59 -14.16
N ASN A 325 -5.82 -30.26 -13.73
CA ASN A 325 -5.52 -30.08 -12.30
C ASN A 325 -6.35 -28.93 -11.70
N PHE A 326 -6.60 -27.88 -12.48
CA PHE A 326 -7.46 -26.77 -12.04
C PHE A 326 -8.92 -27.21 -11.87
N GLU A 327 -9.48 -27.99 -12.81
CA GLU A 327 -10.84 -28.53 -12.70
C GLU A 327 -10.99 -29.49 -11.52
N GLU A 328 -9.99 -30.32 -11.24
CA GLU A 328 -9.94 -31.19 -10.06
C GLU A 328 -9.95 -30.37 -8.76
N PHE A 329 -9.10 -29.34 -8.68
CA PHE A 329 -9.04 -28.44 -7.53
C PHE A 329 -10.38 -27.72 -7.30
N VAL A 330 -11.03 -27.25 -8.36
CA VAL A 330 -12.36 -26.61 -8.31
C VAL A 330 -13.41 -27.55 -7.73
N LYS A 331 -13.44 -28.81 -8.18
CA LYS A 331 -14.36 -29.85 -7.68
C LYS A 331 -14.09 -30.20 -6.23
N ALA A 332 -12.82 -30.42 -5.86
CA ALA A 332 -12.41 -30.78 -4.51
C ALA A 332 -12.79 -29.73 -3.46
N ASN A 333 -12.78 -28.46 -3.85
CA ASN A 333 -13.04 -27.32 -2.95
C ASN A 333 -14.45 -26.72 -3.09
N LEU A 334 -15.32 -27.30 -3.94
CA LEU A 334 -16.69 -26.85 -4.19
C LEU A 334 -16.78 -25.34 -4.51
N LEU A 335 -15.91 -24.85 -5.41
CA LEU A 335 -15.83 -23.42 -5.69
C LEU A 335 -17.09 -22.89 -6.38
N THR A 336 -17.59 -21.75 -5.90
CA THR A 336 -18.66 -21.00 -6.56
C THR A 336 -18.19 -20.36 -7.86
N ASN A 337 -19.12 -20.05 -8.76
CA ASN A 337 -18.81 -19.33 -10.02
C ASN A 337 -18.06 -18.01 -9.78
N ASN A 338 -18.42 -17.26 -8.73
CA ASN A 338 -17.75 -16.01 -8.39
C ASN A 338 -16.30 -16.22 -7.92
N GLN A 339 -16.02 -17.30 -7.19
CA GLN A 339 -14.66 -17.66 -6.80
C GLN A 339 -13.84 -18.13 -8.00
N LEU A 340 -14.45 -18.95 -8.86
CA LEU A 340 -13.83 -19.44 -10.09
C LEU A 340 -13.38 -18.29 -11.00
N LEU A 341 -14.28 -17.35 -11.30
CA LEU A 341 -13.98 -16.17 -12.13
C LEU A 341 -12.84 -15.35 -11.53
N PHE A 342 -12.90 -15.10 -10.21
CA PHE A 342 -11.86 -14.34 -9.52
C PHE A 342 -10.49 -15.03 -9.58
N ILE A 343 -10.43 -16.36 -9.40
CA ILE A 343 -9.17 -17.11 -9.50
C ILE A 343 -8.62 -17.07 -10.91
N GLN A 344 -9.49 -17.22 -11.92
CA GLN A 344 -9.10 -17.13 -13.32
C GLN A 344 -8.53 -15.74 -13.66
N GLU A 345 -9.11 -14.67 -13.11
CA GLU A 345 -8.62 -13.29 -13.27
C GLU A 345 -7.23 -13.09 -12.65
N ILE A 346 -6.99 -13.53 -11.41
CA ILE A 346 -5.66 -13.39 -10.78
C ILE A 346 -4.62 -14.28 -11.44
N PHE A 347 -5.00 -15.47 -11.91
CA PHE A 347 -4.09 -16.35 -12.66
C PHE A 347 -3.74 -15.77 -14.02
N LYS A 348 -4.69 -15.11 -14.69
CA LYS A 348 -4.42 -14.34 -15.90
C LYS A 348 -3.45 -13.20 -15.61
N GLU A 349 -3.64 -12.47 -14.52
CA GLU A 349 -2.73 -11.40 -14.10
C GLU A 349 -1.30 -11.93 -13.89
N ALA A 350 -1.17 -13.03 -13.16
CA ALA A 350 0.10 -13.68 -12.87
C ALA A 350 0.88 -14.02 -14.15
N ARG A 351 0.21 -14.69 -15.08
CA ARG A 351 0.79 -15.08 -16.38
C ARG A 351 1.18 -13.88 -17.23
N LEU A 352 0.38 -12.81 -17.23
CA LEU A 352 0.66 -11.60 -18.00
C LEU A 352 1.85 -10.80 -17.47
N ASN A 353 2.22 -11.01 -16.21
CA ASN A 353 3.22 -10.23 -15.49
C ASN A 353 4.38 -11.08 -14.95
N ASN A 354 4.54 -12.31 -15.45
CA ASN A 354 5.66 -13.20 -15.14
C ASN A 354 5.88 -13.45 -13.63
N PHE A 355 4.80 -13.61 -12.87
CA PHE A 355 4.87 -14.12 -11.50
C PHE A 355 3.96 -15.33 -11.34
N THR A 356 4.14 -16.07 -10.26
CA THR A 356 3.32 -17.27 -9.99
C THR A 356 2.40 -17.02 -8.80
N ILE A 357 1.14 -17.42 -8.94
CA ILE A 357 0.22 -17.53 -7.79
C ILE A 357 0.07 -18.99 -7.47
N ASN A 358 0.28 -19.36 -6.21
CA ASN A 358 -0.07 -20.68 -5.68
C ASN A 358 -1.27 -20.54 -4.76
N ILE A 359 -2.19 -21.50 -4.85
CA ILE A 359 -3.33 -21.63 -3.96
C ILE A 359 -3.23 -23.02 -3.35
N GLN A 360 -3.06 -23.11 -2.04
CA GLN A 360 -2.77 -24.41 -1.41
C GLN A 360 -3.30 -24.54 0.01
N HIS A 361 -3.58 -25.79 0.40
CA HIS A 361 -3.80 -26.15 1.79
C HIS A 361 -2.59 -25.74 2.64
N SER A 362 -2.86 -25.29 3.86
CA SER A 362 -1.82 -25.11 4.85
C SER A 362 -2.32 -25.52 6.22
N SER A 363 -1.89 -26.71 6.66
CA SER A 363 -1.01 -26.93 7.81
C SER A 363 -1.60 -27.17 9.18
#